data_AF-A0A074VJS7-F1
#
_entry.id   AF-A0A074VJS7-F1
#
_cell.length_a   1.000
_cell.length_b   1.000
_cell.length_c   1.000
_cell.angle_alpha   90.00
_cell.angle_beta   90.00
_cell.angle_gamma   90.00
#
_symmetry.space_group_name_H-M   'P 1'
#
loop_
_entity.id
_entity.type
_entity.pdbx_description
1 polymer ?
#
loop_
_entity_poly.entity_id
_entity_poly.type
_entity_poly.pdbx_seq_one_letter_code
_entity_poly.pdbx_strand_id
1 'polypeptide(L)'
;MTSIVHRDVLIHDAPRDIVDGDICLFFYSQFEDIKLAQDWLDDPCWSNVGLMNRLLQISEGLSMFAATVRRFVADEPQAEDALKSFVDHDSATTLSWLPEEHSEHSNTLFLDQIYAQILQRSLRKPVRRNLTHVAAMQKTLEAVAAHGEPLRPQTHDSVLRTSESNVRAHLKQLDSVVRVPTTNEAPIRLIHASFRDFLFDARWCMDADFCMVKQFLHQQLLQACIVAMETCLECDICGLRKPV
;
A
#
# COMPACT_ATOMS: atom_id res chain seq x y z
N MET A 1 24.36 -37.18 10.54
CA MET A 1 23.39 -36.51 9.65
C MET A 1 22.31 -35.92 10.55
N THR A 2 22.37 -34.61 10.79
CA THR A 2 21.38 -33.91 11.62
C THR A 2 20.07 -33.76 10.83
N SER A 3 19.02 -34.41 11.32
CA SER A 3 17.66 -34.25 10.81
C SER A 3 17.22 -32.81 11.08
N ILE A 4 16.94 -32.05 10.02
CA ILE A 4 16.28 -30.75 10.11
C ILE A 4 14.81 -31.04 10.39
N VAL A 5 14.36 -30.78 11.61
CA VAL A 5 12.96 -30.90 12.00
C VAL A 5 12.26 -29.62 11.56
N HIS A 6 11.43 -29.72 10.52
CA HIS A 6 10.56 -28.63 10.11
C HIS A 6 9.40 -28.54 11.12
N ARG A 7 9.24 -27.38 11.78
CA ARG A 7 8.06 -27.08 12.58
C ARG A 7 7.25 -26.03 11.84
N ASP A 8 6.03 -26.40 11.45
CA ASP A 8 5.05 -25.45 10.96
C ASP A 8 4.50 -24.68 12.17
N VAL A 9 5.05 -23.50 12.41
CA VAL A 9 4.51 -22.56 13.40
C VAL A 9 3.61 -21.60 12.65
N LEU A 10 2.33 -21.54 13.01
CA LEU A 10 1.45 -20.48 12.54
C LEU A 10 2.00 -19.15 13.05
N ILE A 11 2.15 -18.16 12.17
CA ILE A 11 2.85 -16.90 12.48
C ILE A 11 2.29 -16.18 13.72
N HIS A 12 1.00 -16.36 14.03
CA HIS A 12 0.35 -15.75 15.20
C HIS A 12 0.60 -16.49 16.53
N ASP A 13 1.13 -17.70 16.49
CA ASP A 13 1.45 -18.51 17.67
C ASP A 13 2.95 -18.41 18.05
N ALA A 14 3.73 -17.67 17.27
CA ALA A 14 5.15 -17.46 17.54
C ALA A 14 5.34 -16.51 18.73
N PRO A 15 6.23 -16.85 19.69
CA PRO A 15 6.64 -15.94 20.75
C PRO A 15 7.12 -14.60 20.19
N ARG A 16 6.75 -13.51 20.88
CA ARG A 16 6.97 -12.16 20.36
C ARG A 16 8.45 -11.81 20.19
N ASP A 17 9.28 -12.28 21.09
CA ASP A 17 10.74 -12.15 21.03
C ASP A 17 11.34 -12.81 19.77
N ILE A 18 10.77 -13.92 19.31
CA ILE A 18 11.19 -14.58 18.07
C ILE A 18 10.78 -13.74 16.87
N VAL A 19 9.52 -13.27 16.83
CA VAL A 19 9.02 -12.44 15.72
C VAL A 19 9.79 -11.12 15.62
N ASP A 20 10.05 -10.46 16.75
CA ASP A 20 10.84 -9.22 16.79
C ASP A 20 12.30 -9.49 16.39
N GLY A 21 12.86 -10.64 16.77
CA GLY A 21 14.18 -11.10 16.31
C GLY A 21 14.24 -11.26 14.79
N ASP A 22 13.23 -11.89 14.18
CA ASP A 22 13.14 -12.07 12.73
C ASP A 22 12.96 -10.72 12.00
N ILE A 23 12.12 -9.83 12.53
CA ILE A 23 11.94 -8.48 11.98
C ILE A 23 13.24 -7.68 12.07
N CYS A 24 13.98 -7.79 13.17
CA CYS A 24 15.27 -7.12 13.37
C CYS A 24 16.28 -7.58 12.32
N LEU A 25 16.44 -8.91 12.16
CA LEU A 25 17.32 -9.50 11.15
C LEU A 25 16.90 -9.10 9.73
N PHE A 26 15.60 -9.11 9.46
CA PHE A 26 15.05 -8.65 8.18
C PHE A 26 15.43 -7.19 7.91
N PHE A 27 15.25 -6.27 8.86
CA PHE A 27 15.62 -4.87 8.65
C PHE A 27 17.11 -4.69 8.39
N TYR A 28 17.98 -5.35 9.17
CA TYR A 28 19.43 -5.29 8.95
C TYR A 28 19.80 -5.73 7.54
N SER A 29 19.35 -6.92 7.12
CA SER A 29 19.60 -7.45 5.78
C SER A 29 19.06 -6.53 4.68
N GLN A 30 17.83 -6.06 4.83
CA GLN A 30 17.19 -5.28 3.77
C GLN A 30 17.74 -3.86 3.65
N PHE A 31 18.14 -3.23 4.75
CA PHE A 31 18.79 -1.92 4.69
C PHE A 31 20.22 -2.02 4.14
N GLU A 32 20.93 -3.11 4.42
CA GLU A 32 22.20 -3.39 3.76
C GLU A 32 22.04 -3.56 2.25
N ASP A 33 21.02 -4.30 1.78
CA ASP A 33 20.71 -4.41 0.35
C ASP A 33 20.43 -3.04 -0.29
N ILE A 34 19.67 -2.16 0.39
CA ILE A 34 19.37 -0.81 -0.10
C ILE A 34 20.63 0.05 -0.19
N LYS A 35 21.53 -0.06 0.79
CA LYS A 35 22.84 0.62 0.78
C LYS A 35 23.64 0.29 -0.47
N LEU A 36 23.76 -1.01 -0.74
CA LEU A 36 24.52 -1.53 -1.88
C LEU A 36 23.87 -1.09 -3.20
N ALA A 37 22.54 -1.11 -3.28
CA ALA A 37 21.81 -0.71 -4.47
C ALA A 37 21.91 0.80 -4.78
N GLN A 38 22.04 1.64 -3.76
CA GLN A 38 22.12 3.10 -3.92
C GLN A 38 23.56 3.65 -3.87
N ASP A 39 24.58 2.78 -3.80
CA ASP A 39 26.02 3.10 -3.83
C ASP A 39 26.46 4.11 -2.74
N TRP A 40 25.98 3.91 -1.51
CA TRP A 40 26.28 4.82 -0.40
C TRP A 40 27.69 4.62 0.17
N LEU A 41 28.41 5.73 0.32
CA LEU A 41 29.80 5.77 0.77
C LEU A 41 29.96 5.82 2.30
N ASP A 42 28.96 6.29 3.04
CA ASP A 42 29.04 6.50 4.49
C ASP A 42 28.56 5.28 5.31
N ASP A 43 28.99 5.23 6.58
CA ASP A 43 28.51 4.25 7.56
C ASP A 43 27.06 4.57 7.94
N PRO A 44 26.11 3.64 7.73
CA PRO A 44 24.70 3.99 7.72
C PRO A 44 24.11 4.10 9.14
N CYS A 45 23.15 5.01 9.31
CA CYS A 45 22.50 5.24 10.60
C CYS A 45 21.69 4.05 11.14
N TRP A 46 21.33 3.05 10.34
CA TRP A 46 20.57 1.88 10.83
C TRP A 46 21.42 0.88 11.63
N SER A 47 22.75 1.05 11.64
CA SER A 47 23.62 0.43 12.64
C SER A 47 23.36 0.98 14.06
N ASN A 48 22.65 2.10 14.17
CA ASN A 48 22.20 2.66 15.43
C ASN A 48 21.14 1.75 16.07
N VAL A 49 21.51 1.12 17.18
CA VAL A 49 20.64 0.28 18.00
C VAL A 49 19.37 1.02 18.44
N GLY A 50 19.46 2.33 18.70
CA GLY A 50 18.30 3.15 19.07
C GLY A 50 17.25 3.26 17.97
N LEU A 51 17.68 3.44 16.71
CA LEU A 51 16.76 3.46 15.57
C LEU A 51 16.11 2.09 15.38
N MET A 52 16.89 1.01 15.46
CA MET A 52 16.37 -0.36 15.32
C MET A 52 15.36 -0.68 16.42
N ASN A 53 15.67 -0.36 17.68
CA ASN A 53 14.76 -0.57 18.80
C ASN A 53 13.45 0.20 18.60
N ARG A 54 13.52 1.41 18.06
CA ARG A 54 12.32 2.19 17.75
C ARG A 54 11.50 1.55 16.63
N LEU A 55 12.15 1.07 15.55
CA LEU A 55 11.48 0.33 14.47
C LEU A 55 10.79 -0.94 14.98
N LEU A 56 11.44 -1.70 15.87
CA LEU A 56 10.86 -2.89 16.48
C LEU A 56 9.65 -2.54 17.35
N GLN A 57 9.76 -1.50 18.17
CA GLN A 57 8.67 -1.01 19.00
C GLN A 57 7.44 -0.65 18.15
N ILE A 58 7.61 0.16 17.12
CA ILE A 58 6.49 0.60 16.26
C ILE A 58 6.01 -0.49 15.31
N SER A 59 6.83 -1.50 15.01
CA SER A 59 6.40 -2.61 14.15
C SER A 59 5.29 -3.43 14.79
N GLU A 60 5.19 -3.40 16.12
CA GLU A 60 4.27 -4.23 16.89
C GLU A 60 4.25 -5.69 16.40
N GLY A 61 5.39 -6.24 15.94
CA GLY A 61 5.53 -7.64 15.52
C GLY A 61 4.91 -7.92 14.16
N LEU A 62 4.49 -6.88 13.44
CA LEU A 62 3.86 -6.98 12.14
C LEU A 62 4.94 -7.08 11.05
N SER A 63 5.19 -8.28 10.52
CA SER A 63 6.14 -8.45 9.41
C SER A 63 5.75 -7.64 8.17
N MET A 64 4.45 -7.39 7.97
CA MET A 64 3.94 -6.52 6.91
C MET A 64 4.38 -5.07 7.08
N PHE A 65 4.50 -4.59 8.32
CA PHE A 65 5.02 -3.26 8.61
C PHE A 65 6.48 -3.18 8.15
N ALA A 66 7.29 -4.15 8.54
CA ALA A 66 8.70 -4.22 8.15
C ALA A 66 8.87 -4.23 6.62
N ALA A 67 8.07 -5.05 5.95
CA ALA A 67 8.06 -5.14 4.49
C ALA A 67 7.58 -3.85 3.80
N THR A 68 6.69 -3.08 4.44
CA THR A 68 6.19 -1.79 3.94
C THR A 68 7.26 -0.71 4.13
N VAL A 69 7.86 -0.60 5.32
CA VAL A 69 8.95 0.35 5.62
C VAL A 69 10.12 0.14 4.67
N ARG A 70 10.55 -1.11 4.48
CA ARG A 70 11.62 -1.46 3.54
C ARG A 70 11.35 -0.92 2.14
N ARG A 71 10.14 -1.12 1.60
CA ARG A 71 9.79 -0.63 0.25
C ARG A 71 9.74 0.89 0.22
N PHE A 72 9.09 1.50 1.22
CA PHE A 72 9.01 2.95 1.34
C PHE A 72 10.39 3.60 1.33
N VAL A 73 11.33 3.07 2.10
CA VAL A 73 12.72 3.54 2.18
C VAL A 73 13.43 3.36 0.84
N ALA A 74 13.29 2.18 0.20
CA ALA A 74 13.93 1.90 -1.10
C ALA A 74 13.46 2.83 -2.24
N ASP A 75 12.22 3.32 -2.18
CA ASP A 75 11.63 4.20 -3.18
C ASP A 75 12.09 5.67 -3.07
N GLU A 76 12.82 6.02 -2.00
CA GLU A 76 13.27 7.39 -1.75
C GLU A 76 14.74 7.61 -2.13
N PRO A 77 15.09 8.72 -2.82
CA PRO A 77 16.46 9.03 -3.20
C PRO A 77 17.41 9.22 -2.01
N GLN A 78 16.86 9.71 -0.89
CA GLN A 78 17.58 9.88 0.38
C GLN A 78 16.95 8.92 1.40
N ALA A 79 17.24 7.63 1.25
CA ALA A 79 16.56 6.59 2.02
C ALA A 79 16.81 6.71 3.54
N GLU A 80 17.99 7.21 3.94
CA GLU A 80 18.34 7.44 5.34
C GLU A 80 17.50 8.56 5.95
N ASP A 81 17.35 9.68 5.24
CA ASP A 81 16.50 10.79 5.68
C ASP A 81 15.03 10.38 5.70
N ALA A 82 14.59 9.56 4.73
CA ALA A 82 13.24 8.99 4.71
C ALA A 82 12.98 8.09 5.93
N LEU A 83 13.95 7.26 6.29
CA LEU A 83 13.87 6.38 7.45
C LEU A 83 13.86 7.18 8.77
N LYS A 84 14.79 8.13 8.93
CA LYS A 84 14.83 9.01 10.11
C LYS A 84 13.56 9.83 10.22
N SER A 85 13.15 10.52 9.15
CA SER A 85 11.93 11.32 9.18
C SER A 85 10.66 10.50 9.39
N PHE A 86 10.64 9.21 9.06
CA PHE A 86 9.54 8.32 9.43
C PHE A 86 9.55 8.00 10.94
N VAL A 87 10.72 7.64 11.48
CA VAL A 87 10.92 7.27 12.89
C VAL A 87 10.76 8.47 13.83
N ASP A 88 11.28 9.63 13.42
CA ASP A 88 11.27 10.91 14.13
C ASP A 88 9.96 11.66 13.95
N HIS A 89 9.14 11.30 12.95
CA HIS A 89 7.78 11.83 12.87
C HIS A 89 7.04 11.39 14.12
N ASP A 90 6.93 12.31 15.08
CA ASP A 90 6.38 12.02 16.38
C ASP A 90 4.99 11.42 16.19
N SER A 91 4.81 10.24 16.77
CA SER A 91 3.52 9.60 16.93
C SER A 91 2.50 10.62 17.45
N ALA A 92 2.89 11.57 18.32
CA ALA A 92 2.01 12.63 18.81
C ALA A 92 1.49 13.57 17.71
N THR A 93 2.30 13.95 16.71
CA THR A 93 1.86 14.82 15.60
C THR A 93 1.01 14.09 14.58
N THR A 94 0.95 12.75 14.60
CA THR A 94 0.06 11.95 13.74
C THR A 94 -1.18 11.50 14.54
N LEU A 95 -1.01 11.23 15.83
CA LEU A 95 -2.06 10.89 16.82
C LEU A 95 -2.89 12.09 17.25
N SER A 96 -2.36 13.31 17.23
CA SER A 96 -3.12 14.54 17.52
C SER A 96 -4.27 14.77 16.53
N TRP A 97 -4.27 14.11 15.38
CA TRP A 97 -5.30 14.22 14.35
C TRP A 97 -6.31 13.07 14.36
N LEU A 98 -6.09 12.05 15.20
CA LEU A 98 -7.02 10.95 15.41
C LEU A 98 -8.01 11.36 16.53
N PRO A 99 -9.33 11.25 16.33
CA PRO A 99 -10.28 11.59 17.39
C PRO A 99 -10.06 10.73 18.64
N GLU A 100 -10.08 11.36 19.82
CA GLU A 100 -9.71 10.77 21.12
C GLU A 100 -10.52 9.50 21.49
N GLU A 101 -11.75 9.36 20.97
CA GLU A 101 -12.64 8.22 21.22
C GLU A 101 -12.21 6.91 20.53
N HIS A 102 -11.11 6.90 19.76
CA HIS A 102 -10.79 5.80 18.85
C HIS A 102 -9.46 5.09 19.14
N SER A 103 -8.85 5.40 20.29
CA SER A 103 -7.57 4.87 20.76
C SER A 103 -7.61 3.41 21.23
N GLU A 104 -8.80 2.83 21.43
CA GLU A 104 -8.93 1.49 22.07
C GLU A 104 -8.87 0.29 21.10
N HIS A 105 -8.86 0.48 19.77
CA HIS A 105 -9.20 -0.62 18.82
C HIS A 105 -8.32 -0.79 17.56
N SER A 106 -7.13 -0.19 17.45
CA SER A 106 -6.29 -0.43 16.25
C SER A 106 -4.98 -1.15 16.58
N ASN A 107 -5.00 -2.48 16.47
CA ASN A 107 -3.79 -3.32 16.39
C ASN A 107 -2.93 -3.01 15.13
N THR A 108 -3.29 -1.98 14.35
CA THR A 108 -2.63 -1.57 13.12
C THR A 108 -2.27 -0.08 13.12
N LEU A 109 -2.33 0.61 14.25
CA LEU A 109 -2.18 2.07 14.31
C LEU A 109 -0.88 2.56 13.65
N PHE A 110 0.25 1.91 13.90
CA PHE A 110 1.53 2.25 13.28
C PHE A 110 1.61 1.87 11.79
N LEU A 111 0.89 0.83 11.39
CA LEU A 111 0.75 0.44 9.98
C LEU A 111 -0.06 1.49 9.21
N ASP A 112 -1.12 2.01 9.82
CA ASP A 112 -1.93 3.08 9.25
C ASP A 112 -1.12 4.39 9.13
N GLN A 113 -0.24 4.67 10.11
CA GLN A 113 0.68 5.82 10.06
C GLN A 113 1.64 5.75 8.87
N ILE A 114 2.28 4.59 8.61
CA ILE A 114 3.17 4.47 7.45
C ILE A 114 2.39 4.60 6.14
N TYR A 115 1.16 4.07 6.05
CA TYR A 115 0.30 4.27 4.89
C TYR A 115 -0.05 5.73 4.64
N ALA A 116 -0.40 6.47 5.69
CA ALA A 116 -0.65 7.91 5.59
C ALA A 116 0.59 8.68 5.12
N GLN A 117 1.77 8.38 5.66
CA GLN A 117 3.02 9.02 5.24
C GLN A 117 3.36 8.72 3.78
N ILE A 118 3.15 7.48 3.32
CA ILE A 118 3.34 7.08 1.92
C ILE A 118 2.44 7.92 0.99
N LEU A 119 1.15 8.04 1.33
CA LEU A 119 0.20 8.85 0.56
C LEU A 119 0.61 10.33 0.53
N GLN A 120 0.91 10.92 1.69
CA GLN A 120 1.31 12.33 1.79
C GLN A 120 2.59 12.63 1.00
N ARG A 121 3.60 11.75 1.06
CA ARG A 121 4.85 11.93 0.30
C ARG A 121 4.64 11.76 -1.20
N SER A 122 3.78 10.82 -1.62
CA SER A 122 3.40 10.65 -3.03
C SER A 122 2.88 11.97 -3.62
N LEU A 123 2.08 12.72 -2.86
CA LEU A 123 1.47 13.99 -3.26
C LEU A 123 2.45 15.17 -3.30
N ARG A 124 3.46 15.17 -2.42
CA ARG A 124 4.43 16.28 -2.33
C ARG A 124 5.47 16.27 -3.46
N LYS A 125 5.57 15.19 -4.25
CA LYS A 125 6.54 15.07 -5.35
C LYS A 125 6.27 16.16 -6.42
N PRO A 126 7.29 16.95 -6.82
CA PRO A 126 7.14 18.26 -7.47
C PRO A 126 6.44 18.25 -8.83
N VAL A 127 6.38 17.11 -9.52
CA VAL A 127 5.72 16.96 -10.83
C VAL A 127 4.19 17.11 -10.75
N ARG A 128 3.58 17.02 -9.56
CA ARG A 128 2.18 16.54 -9.42
C ARG A 128 1.30 17.25 -8.39
N ARG A 129 1.64 18.48 -8.01
CA ARG A 129 0.73 19.35 -7.21
C ARG A 129 -0.52 19.83 -7.96
N ASN A 130 -0.84 19.27 -9.14
CA ASN A 130 -2.06 19.62 -9.84
C ASN A 130 -3.23 18.83 -9.24
N LEU A 131 -4.30 19.53 -8.83
CA LEU A 131 -5.53 18.94 -8.30
C LEU A 131 -6.09 17.83 -9.19
N THR A 132 -5.91 17.93 -10.51
CA THR A 132 -6.35 16.90 -11.45
C THR A 132 -5.59 15.58 -11.28
N HIS A 133 -4.29 15.63 -10.98
CA HIS A 133 -3.47 14.43 -10.77
C HIS A 133 -3.83 13.75 -9.44
N VAL A 134 -4.05 14.54 -8.39
CA VAL A 134 -4.48 14.04 -7.07
C VAL A 134 -5.83 13.33 -7.19
N ALA A 135 -6.81 13.96 -7.83
CA ALA A 135 -8.13 13.38 -8.05
C ALA A 135 -8.07 12.11 -8.92
N ALA A 136 -7.18 12.06 -9.92
CA ALA A 136 -7.01 10.88 -10.75
C ALA A 136 -6.33 9.72 -10.00
N MET A 137 -5.32 10.02 -9.17
CA MET A 137 -4.68 9.02 -8.30
C MET A 137 -5.66 8.44 -7.29
N GLN A 138 -6.49 9.28 -6.68
CA GLN A 138 -7.56 8.86 -5.78
C GLN A 138 -8.53 7.92 -6.48
N LYS A 139 -9.20 8.35 -7.56
CA LYS A 139 -10.12 7.50 -8.32
C LYS A 139 -9.50 6.16 -8.73
N THR A 140 -8.21 6.17 -9.07
CA THR A 140 -7.48 4.95 -9.41
C THR A 140 -7.32 4.04 -8.21
N LEU A 141 -6.82 4.55 -7.08
CA LEU A 141 -6.68 3.77 -5.83
C LEU A 141 -8.01 3.22 -5.36
N GLU A 142 -9.05 4.05 -5.46
CA GLU A 142 -10.40 3.70 -5.07
C GLU A 142 -10.95 2.53 -5.89
N ALA A 143 -10.79 2.55 -7.21
CA ALA A 143 -11.14 1.41 -8.05
C ALA A 143 -10.34 0.17 -7.64
N VAL A 144 -9.01 0.29 -7.53
CA VAL A 144 -8.13 -0.83 -7.16
C VAL A 144 -8.56 -1.43 -5.82
N ALA A 145 -8.95 -0.62 -4.86
CA ALA A 145 -9.43 -1.05 -3.55
C ALA A 145 -10.84 -1.68 -3.61
N ALA A 146 -11.73 -1.16 -4.47
CA ALA A 146 -13.11 -1.61 -4.58
C ALA A 146 -13.23 -3.00 -5.23
N HIS A 147 -12.29 -3.39 -6.09
CA HIS A 147 -12.32 -4.69 -6.73
C HIS A 147 -11.96 -5.81 -5.75
N GLY A 148 -12.81 -6.83 -5.67
CA GLY A 148 -12.47 -8.09 -4.99
C GLY A 148 -11.33 -8.83 -5.69
N GLU A 149 -11.28 -8.75 -7.03
CA GLU A 149 -10.22 -9.32 -7.85
C GLU A 149 -9.39 -8.24 -8.55
N PRO A 150 -8.05 -8.35 -8.55
CA PRO A 150 -7.18 -7.41 -9.25
C PRO A 150 -7.48 -7.28 -10.75
N LEU A 151 -7.67 -6.04 -11.23
CA LEU A 151 -7.92 -5.77 -12.65
C LEU A 151 -6.67 -5.34 -13.41
N ARG A 152 -6.68 -5.57 -14.73
CA ARG A 152 -5.63 -5.08 -15.64
C ARG A 152 -5.72 -3.56 -15.80
N PRO A 153 -4.60 -2.87 -16.09
CA PRO A 153 -4.59 -1.42 -16.32
C PRO A 153 -5.63 -0.95 -17.34
N GLN A 154 -5.79 -1.69 -18.44
CA GLN A 154 -6.77 -1.36 -19.50
C GLN A 154 -8.22 -1.45 -19.02
N THR A 155 -8.52 -2.43 -18.17
CA THR A 155 -9.84 -2.58 -17.58
C THR A 155 -10.12 -1.45 -16.59
N HIS A 156 -9.11 -1.01 -15.84
CA HIS A 156 -9.21 0.18 -14.98
C HIS A 156 -9.55 1.44 -15.76
N ASP A 157 -8.85 1.72 -16.87
CA ASP A 157 -9.12 2.89 -17.72
C ASP A 157 -10.56 2.88 -18.27
N SER A 158 -11.04 1.70 -18.69
CA SER A 158 -12.41 1.52 -19.19
C SER A 158 -13.47 1.72 -18.11
N VAL A 159 -13.25 1.14 -16.92
CA VAL A 159 -14.20 1.20 -15.80
C VAL A 159 -14.27 2.61 -15.20
N LEU A 160 -13.13 3.27 -15.05
CA LEU A 160 -13.06 4.61 -14.46
C LEU A 160 -13.45 5.72 -15.43
N ARG A 161 -13.58 5.41 -16.74
CA ARG A 161 -13.81 6.38 -17.82
C ARG A 161 -12.88 7.59 -17.73
N THR A 162 -11.69 7.41 -17.18
CA THR A 162 -10.68 8.44 -17.04
C THR A 162 -9.99 8.57 -18.39
N SER A 163 -10.41 9.56 -19.18
CA SER A 163 -9.87 9.82 -20.53
C SER A 163 -8.46 10.40 -20.53
N GLU A 164 -7.83 10.60 -19.37
CA GLU A 164 -6.56 11.30 -19.26
C GLU A 164 -5.56 10.56 -18.34
N SER A 165 -4.42 10.25 -18.96
CA SER A 165 -3.12 9.85 -18.41
C SER A 165 -3.02 8.61 -17.50
N ASN A 166 -2.67 7.48 -18.13
CA ASN A 166 -1.76 6.45 -17.60
C ASN A 166 -1.92 6.13 -16.10
N VAL A 167 -2.92 5.32 -15.74
CA VAL A 167 -3.13 4.74 -14.40
C VAL A 167 -1.83 4.30 -13.72
N ARG A 168 -0.89 3.72 -14.47
CA ARG A 168 0.43 3.35 -13.94
C ARG A 168 1.23 4.56 -13.49
N ALA A 169 1.22 5.63 -14.27
CA ALA A 169 1.89 6.86 -13.91
C ALA A 169 1.34 7.40 -12.60
N HIS A 170 0.02 7.35 -12.36
CA HIS A 170 -0.59 7.77 -11.09
C HIS A 170 -0.15 6.91 -9.91
N LEU A 171 -0.11 5.60 -10.08
CA LEU A 171 0.19 4.66 -9.00
C LEU A 171 1.68 4.41 -8.76
N LYS A 172 2.58 4.78 -9.68
CA LYS A 172 4.03 4.53 -9.58
C LYS A 172 4.67 5.07 -8.30
N GLN A 173 4.09 6.11 -7.70
CA GLN A 173 4.62 6.70 -6.47
C GLN A 173 4.19 5.94 -5.20
N LEU A 174 3.35 4.94 -5.37
CA LEU A 174 2.81 4.09 -4.33
C LEU A 174 3.33 2.66 -4.44
N ASP A 175 4.51 2.46 -5.08
CA ASP A 175 5.12 1.14 -5.28
C ASP A 175 5.39 0.38 -3.95
N SER A 176 5.43 1.10 -2.84
CA SER A 176 5.51 0.57 -1.48
C SER A 176 4.23 -0.11 -0.96
N VAL A 177 3.07 0.18 -1.55
CA VAL A 177 1.75 -0.34 -1.12
C VAL A 177 0.87 -0.87 -2.26
N VAL A 178 1.20 -0.50 -3.50
CA VAL A 178 0.53 -0.91 -4.74
C VAL A 178 1.57 -1.49 -5.69
N ARG A 179 1.35 -2.74 -6.13
CA ARG A 179 2.13 -3.36 -7.18
C ARG A 179 1.56 -2.99 -8.55
N VAL A 180 2.26 -2.11 -9.25
CA VAL A 180 1.95 -1.75 -10.62
C VAL A 180 2.75 -2.64 -11.58
N PRO A 181 2.09 -3.44 -12.45
CA PRO A 181 2.80 -4.27 -13.42
C PRO A 181 3.50 -3.40 -14.47
N THR A 182 4.55 -3.92 -15.09
CA THR A 182 5.24 -3.27 -16.22
C THR A 182 4.57 -3.54 -17.56
N THR A 183 3.87 -4.66 -17.70
CA THR A 183 3.09 -5.05 -18.90
C THR A 183 1.59 -4.82 -18.70
N ASN A 184 0.79 -4.74 -19.77
CA ASN A 184 -0.68 -4.61 -19.68
C ASN A 184 -1.38 -5.92 -19.30
N GLU A 185 -0.65 -7.04 -19.26
CA GLU A 185 -1.21 -8.39 -19.12
C GLU A 185 -1.48 -8.78 -17.67
N ALA A 186 -0.64 -8.26 -16.76
CA ALA A 186 -0.79 -8.48 -15.33
C ALA A 186 -1.70 -7.41 -14.70
N PRO A 187 -2.42 -7.75 -13.61
CA PRO A 187 -3.28 -6.80 -12.93
C PRO A 187 -2.54 -5.92 -11.91
N ILE A 188 -3.12 -4.76 -11.61
CA ILE A 188 -2.70 -3.87 -10.53
C ILE A 188 -3.18 -4.47 -9.20
N ARG A 189 -2.30 -4.55 -8.19
CA ARG A 189 -2.61 -5.20 -6.91
C ARG A 189 -2.23 -4.32 -5.74
N LEU A 190 -3.03 -4.31 -4.69
CA LEU A 190 -2.56 -3.87 -3.38
C LEU A 190 -1.60 -4.93 -2.82
N ILE A 191 -0.52 -4.51 -2.18
CA ILE A 191 0.48 -5.44 -1.62
C ILE A 191 -0.08 -6.14 -0.38
N HIS A 192 -0.85 -5.41 0.43
CA HIS A 192 -1.46 -5.91 1.66
C HIS A 192 -2.95 -5.55 1.73
N ALA A 193 -3.78 -6.49 2.19
CA ALA A 193 -5.22 -6.27 2.36
C ALA A 193 -5.51 -5.18 3.42
N SER A 194 -4.67 -5.05 4.44
CA SER A 194 -4.75 -3.95 5.43
C SER A 194 -4.69 -2.57 4.80
N PHE A 195 -4.00 -2.39 3.68
CA PHE A 195 -3.98 -1.10 2.98
C PHE A 195 -5.35 -0.79 2.36
N ARG A 196 -6.06 -1.81 1.89
CA ARG A 196 -7.47 -1.67 1.45
C ARG A 196 -8.34 -1.25 2.62
N ASP A 197 -8.19 -1.90 3.77
CA ASP A 197 -8.97 -1.61 4.96
C ASP A 197 -8.70 -0.18 5.44
N PHE A 198 -7.43 0.24 5.46
CA PHE A 198 -6.99 1.60 5.71
C PHE A 198 -7.65 2.60 4.75
N LEU A 199 -7.69 2.30 3.45
CA LEU A 199 -8.32 3.18 2.47
C LEU A 199 -9.85 3.31 2.69
N PHE A 200 -10.55 2.24 3.04
CA PHE A 200 -12.00 2.32 3.26
C PHE A 200 -12.43 2.83 4.63
N ASP A 201 -11.47 3.11 5.48
CA ASP A 201 -11.72 3.55 6.83
C ASP A 201 -11.86 5.07 6.89
N ALA A 202 -13.09 5.51 7.17
CA ALA A 202 -13.44 6.92 7.30
C ALA A 202 -12.59 7.64 8.37
N ARG A 203 -11.98 6.89 9.31
CA ARG A 203 -11.10 7.41 10.37
C ARG A 203 -9.82 8.06 9.83
N TRP A 204 -9.39 7.74 8.61
CA TRP A 204 -8.14 8.22 7.99
C TRP A 204 -8.34 9.21 6.85
N CYS A 205 -9.57 9.68 6.66
CA CYS A 205 -9.90 10.82 5.81
C CYS A 205 -9.35 12.11 6.47
N MET A 206 -8.03 12.24 6.52
CA MET A 206 -7.31 13.38 7.11
C MET A 206 -7.17 14.56 6.14
N ASP A 207 -7.42 14.33 4.86
CA ASP A 207 -7.52 15.37 3.84
C ASP A 207 -8.90 15.20 3.20
N ALA A 208 -9.70 16.27 3.14
CA ALA A 208 -11.03 16.20 2.50
C ALA A 208 -10.92 15.71 1.05
N ASP A 209 -9.75 15.94 0.44
CA ASP A 209 -9.38 15.42 -0.87
C ASP A 209 -9.41 13.88 -0.91
N PHE A 210 -9.01 13.17 0.16
CA PHE A 210 -8.89 11.70 0.22
C PHE A 210 -10.08 10.98 0.87
N CYS A 211 -11.19 11.68 1.12
CA CYS A 211 -12.35 11.06 1.74
C CYS A 211 -13.05 10.06 0.80
N MET A 212 -12.80 8.78 1.02
CA MET A 212 -13.42 7.71 0.25
C MET A 212 -14.82 7.42 0.75
N VAL A 213 -15.82 7.88 0.00
CA VAL A 213 -17.21 7.45 0.23
C VAL A 213 -17.41 6.09 -0.43
N LYS A 214 -17.19 5.02 0.34
CA LYS A 214 -17.34 3.61 -0.08
C LYS A 214 -18.60 3.35 -0.92
N GLN A 215 -19.72 3.96 -0.55
CA GLN A 215 -21.00 3.83 -1.27
C GLN A 215 -20.94 4.42 -2.69
N PHE A 216 -20.37 5.61 -2.84
CA PHE A 216 -20.26 6.29 -4.14
C PHE A 216 -19.37 5.51 -5.11
N LEU A 217 -18.31 4.89 -4.59
CA LEU A 217 -17.40 4.07 -5.38
C LEU A 217 -18.02 2.80 -5.91
N HIS A 218 -18.69 2.03 -5.03
CA HIS A 218 -19.38 0.83 -5.48
C HIS A 218 -20.50 1.16 -6.47
N GLN A 219 -21.16 2.31 -6.32
CA GLN A 219 -22.14 2.78 -7.30
C GLN A 219 -21.50 3.11 -8.66
N GLN A 220 -20.40 3.86 -8.69
CA GLN A 220 -19.67 4.16 -9.93
C GLN A 220 -19.17 2.88 -10.59
N LEU A 221 -18.62 1.95 -9.81
CA LEU A 221 -18.16 0.64 -10.29
C LEU A 221 -19.32 -0.16 -10.88
N LEU A 222 -20.45 -0.25 -10.18
CA LEU A 222 -21.65 -0.93 -10.69
C LEU A 222 -22.08 -0.34 -12.04
N GLN A 223 -22.13 1.00 -12.14
CA GLN A 223 -22.54 1.66 -13.37
C GLN A 223 -21.55 1.42 -14.52
N ALA A 224 -20.25 1.43 -14.22
CA ALA A 224 -19.22 1.07 -15.19
C ALA A 224 -19.32 -0.40 -15.64
N CYS A 225 -19.59 -1.33 -14.72
CA CYS A 225 -19.84 -2.73 -15.04
C CYS A 225 -21.08 -2.90 -15.91
N ILE A 226 -22.19 -2.21 -15.61
CA ILE A 226 -23.41 -2.26 -16.44
C ILE A 226 -23.11 -1.82 -17.86
N VAL A 227 -22.43 -0.68 -18.02
CA VAL A 227 -22.03 -0.20 -19.34
C VAL A 227 -21.15 -1.23 -20.05
N ALA A 228 -20.12 -1.75 -19.39
CA ALA A 228 -19.23 -2.74 -19.98
C ALA A 228 -19.99 -3.99 -20.40
N MET A 229 -20.95 -4.45 -19.59
CA MET A 229 -21.84 -5.56 -19.92
C MET A 229 -22.69 -5.24 -21.15
N GLU A 230 -23.30 -4.06 -21.23
CA GLU A 230 -24.09 -3.64 -22.40
C GLU A 230 -23.27 -3.50 -23.68
N THR A 231 -22.02 -3.05 -23.58
CA THR A 231 -21.17 -2.78 -24.76
C THR A 231 -20.35 -3.97 -25.21
N CYS A 232 -20.02 -4.90 -24.30
CA CYS A 232 -19.07 -5.99 -24.56
C CYS A 232 -19.69 -7.39 -24.48
N LEU A 233 -20.88 -7.55 -23.87
CA LEU A 233 -21.57 -8.84 -23.94
C LEU A 233 -22.40 -8.92 -25.21
N GLU A 234 -22.17 -9.98 -25.96
CA GLU A 234 -22.99 -10.33 -27.11
C GLU A 234 -24.14 -11.25 -26.66
N CYS A 235 -25.33 -11.04 -27.22
CA CYS A 235 -26.42 -12.00 -27.03
C CYS A 235 -26.02 -13.34 -27.67
N ASP A 236 -26.23 -14.43 -26.93
CA ASP A 236 -25.88 -15.79 -27.36
C ASP A 236 -24.38 -15.99 -27.64
N ILE A 237 -23.55 -15.67 -26.63
CA ILE A 237 -22.08 -15.84 -26.66
C ILE A 237 -21.66 -17.27 -27.10
N CYS A 238 -22.47 -18.28 -26.80
CA CYS A 238 -22.20 -19.67 -27.12
C CYS A 238 -22.79 -20.12 -28.48
N GLY A 239 -23.50 -19.25 -29.20
CA GLY A 239 -24.16 -19.57 -30.46
C GLY A 239 -25.14 -20.74 -30.34
N LEU A 240 -25.80 -20.88 -29.19
CA LEU A 240 -26.68 -22.00 -28.89
C LEU A 240 -27.94 -21.88 -29.73
N ARG A 241 -28.03 -22.74 -30.74
CA ARG A 241 -29.25 -22.87 -31.55
C ARG A 241 -30.43 -23.19 -30.63
N LYS A 242 -31.50 -22.40 -30.76
CA LYS A 242 -32.77 -22.70 -30.09
C LYS A 242 -33.19 -24.14 -30.44
N PRO A 243 -33.54 -24.97 -29.45
CA PRO A 243 -34.02 -26.32 -29.73
C PRO A 243 -35.25 -26.23 -30.63
N VAL A 244 -35.26 -27.08 -31.66
CA VAL A 244 -36.32 -27.18 -32.67
C VAL A 244 -37.56 -27.82 -32.05
#